data_AF-A0A9N8JF85-F1
#
_entry.id   AF-A0A9N8JF85-F1
#
_cell.length_a   1.000
_cell.length_b   1.000
_cell.length_c   1.000
_cell.angle_alpha   90.00
_cell.angle_beta   90.00
_cell.angle_gamma   90.00
#
_symmetry.space_group_name_H-M   'P 1'
#
loop_
_entity.id
_entity.type
_entity.pdbx_description
1 polymer ?
#
loop_
_entity_poly.entity_id
_entity_poly.type
_entity_poly.pdbx_seq_one_letter_code
_entity_poly.pdbx_strand_id
1 'polypeptide(L)' 'MSTTSLDDISKEEDTVFESEDGKGARVVIDEPSLELLSGSKIDYTMELIGSQFKVTGIPGATSSCGCGSSFDIQA' A
#
# COMPACT_ATOMS: atom_id res chain seq x y z
N MET A 1 -0.35 -7.82 12.13
CA MET A 1 -1.46 -7.31 11.28
C MET A 1 -2.19 -6.27 12.13
N SER A 2 -1.68 -5.04 12.15
CA SER A 2 -2.22 -3.99 13.01
C SER A 2 -3.47 -3.41 12.36
N THR A 3 -4.62 -3.59 13.00
CA THR A 3 -5.88 -2.96 12.62
C THR A 3 -5.90 -1.55 13.20
N THR A 4 -5.17 -0.62 12.59
CA THR A 4 -5.30 0.78 12.99
C THR A 4 -6.68 1.27 12.54
N SER A 5 -7.52 1.64 13.50
CA SER A 5 -8.83 2.25 13.25
C SER A 5 -8.67 3.46 12.33
N LEU A 6 -9.64 3.66 11.43
CA LEU A 6 -9.71 4.77 10.47
C LEU A 6 -9.81 6.17 11.15
N ASP A 7 -9.80 6.22 12.48
CA ASP A 7 -9.93 7.41 13.31
C ASP A 7 -8.63 8.20 13.50
N ASP A 8 -7.46 7.68 13.06
CA ASP A 8 -6.13 8.28 13.26
C ASP A 8 -5.51 8.84 11.97
N ILE A 9 -6.31 9.12 10.95
CA ILE A 9 -5.82 9.67 9.68
C ILE A 9 -5.50 11.16 9.87
N SER A 10 -4.23 11.49 10.02
CA SER A 10 -3.73 12.84 10.21
C SER A 10 -3.40 13.46 8.85
N LYS A 11 -4.18 14.45 8.40
CA LYS A 11 -3.96 15.13 7.10
C LYS A 11 -2.57 15.77 6.94
N GLU A 12 -1.85 15.94 8.03
CA GLU A 12 -0.49 16.47 8.04
C GLU A 12 0.59 15.41 7.81
N GLU A 13 0.33 14.15 8.15
CA GLU A 13 1.29 13.03 8.04
C GLU A 13 0.81 11.94 7.05
N ASP A 14 -0.47 11.94 6.67
CA ASP A 14 -1.10 10.92 5.84
C ASP A 14 -1.60 11.48 4.50
N THR A 15 -1.26 10.76 3.43
CA THR A 15 -1.78 10.99 2.08
C THR A 15 -2.88 9.99 1.76
N VAL A 16 -4.06 10.49 1.38
CA VAL A 16 -5.21 9.66 1.00
C VAL A 16 -5.34 9.61 -0.51
N PHE A 17 -5.30 8.40 -1.06
CA PHE A 17 -5.56 8.11 -2.47
C PHE A 17 -6.95 7.48 -2.62
N GLU A 18 -7.74 8.05 -3.53
CA GLU A 18 -9.06 7.56 -3.91
C GLU A 18 -9.03 7.04 -5.34
N SER A 19 -9.79 5.97 -5.62
CA SER A 19 -9.96 5.51 -6.99
C SER A 19 -10.75 6.53 -7.82
N GLU A 20 -10.34 6.78 -9.06
CA GLU A 20 -10.93 7.80 -9.96
C GLU A 20 -12.46 7.67 -10.11
N ASP A 21 -13.01 6.46 -10.09
CA ASP A 21 -14.44 6.19 -10.21
C ASP A 21 -15.25 6.46 -8.91
N GLY A 22 -14.60 6.84 -7.80
CA GLY A 22 -15.24 7.12 -6.50
C GLY A 22 -15.93 5.93 -5.83
N LYS A 23 -15.89 4.74 -6.46
CA LYS A 23 -16.45 3.47 -5.97
C LYS A 23 -15.40 2.48 -5.50
N GLY A 24 -14.12 2.82 -5.63
CA GLY A 24 -13.01 1.95 -5.25
C GLY A 24 -12.56 2.14 -3.80
N ALA A 25 -11.47 1.46 -3.45
CA ALA A 25 -10.90 1.55 -2.12
C ALA A 25 -10.24 2.91 -1.88
N ARG A 26 -10.34 3.39 -0.64
CA ARG A 26 -9.53 4.48 -0.11
C ARG A 26 -8.25 3.90 0.46
N VAL A 27 -7.11 4.37 -0.03
CA VAL A 27 -5.78 3.97 0.46
C VAL A 27 -5.19 5.15 1.20
N VAL A 28 -4.78 4.93 2.45
CA VAL A 28 -4.11 5.93 3.28
C VAL A 28 -2.67 5.49 3.45
N ILE A 29 -1.73 6.39 3.21
CA ILE A 29 -0.29 6.14 3.27
C ILE A 29 0.36 7.27 4.07
N ASP A 30 1.13 6.93 5.09
CA ASP A 30 1.92 7.89 5.85
C ASP A 30 3.09 8.45 5.01
N GLU A 31 3.54 9.68 5.30
CA GLU A 31 4.66 10.35 4.61
C GLU A 31 5.93 9.49 4.48
N PRO A 32 6.47 8.85 5.55
CA PRO A 32 7.67 8.04 5.40
C PRO A 32 7.44 6.81 4.51
N SER A 33 6.27 6.18 4.56
CA SER A 33 5.89 5.12 3.62
C SER A 33 5.71 5.65 2.19
N LEU A 34 5.24 6.89 2.01
CA LEU A 34 5.08 7.50 0.69
C LEU A 34 6.43 7.68 0.00
N GLU A 35 7.47 8.07 0.73
CA GLU A 35 8.83 8.17 0.18
C GLU A 35 9.36 6.81 -0.27
N LEU A 36 9.12 5.77 0.54
CA LEU A 36 9.52 4.39 0.21
C LEU A 36 8.73 3.83 -0.99
N LEU A 37 7.44 4.15 -1.06
CA LEU A 37 6.53 3.67 -2.10
C LEU A 37 6.48 4.60 -3.33
N SER A 38 7.21 5.71 -3.32
CA SER A 38 7.22 6.67 -4.42
C SER A 38 7.68 6.00 -5.72
N GLY A 39 6.83 6.02 -6.75
CA GLY A 39 7.10 5.31 -8.02
C GLY A 39 6.70 3.83 -8.04
N SER A 40 6.15 3.30 -6.95
CA SER A 40 5.58 1.96 -6.88
C SER A 40 4.17 1.91 -7.44
N LYS A 41 3.72 0.69 -7.76
CA LYS A 41 2.34 0.41 -8.18
C LYS A 41 1.66 -0.52 -7.18
N ILE A 42 0.56 -0.05 -6.61
CA ILE A 42 -0.32 -0.85 -5.75
C ILE A 42 -1.42 -1.45 -6.63
N ASP A 43 -1.47 -2.77 -6.67
CA ASP A 43 -2.50 -3.55 -7.35
C ASP A 43 -3.40 -4.22 -6.31
N TYR A 44 -4.71 -4.22 -6.52
CA TYR A 44 -5.65 -4.90 -5.65
C TYR A 44 -6.22 -6.11 -6.38
N THR A 45 -5.88 -7.30 -5.91
CA THR A 45 -6.34 -8.56 -6.49
C THR A 45 -7.33 -9.24 -5.54
N MET A 46 -8.50 -9.58 -6.07
CA MET A 46 -9.47 -10.45 -5.40
C MET A 46 -9.38 -11.85 -6.00
N GLU A 47 -8.93 -12.81 -5.20
CA GLU A 47 -8.95 -14.24 -5.52
C GLU A 47 -10.10 -14.94 -4.78
N LEU A 48 -10.40 -16.18 -5.17
CA LEU A 48 -11.43 -17.00 -4.50
C LEU A 48 -11.15 -17.23 -3.00
N ILE A 49 -9.87 -17.20 -2.61
CA ILE A 49 -9.43 -17.42 -1.23
C ILE A 49 -9.39 -16.14 -0.39
N GLY A 50 -9.56 -14.97 -1.00
CA GLY A 50 -9.48 -13.69 -0.32
C GLY A 50 -9.03 -12.55 -1.22
N SER A 51 -9.06 -11.34 -0.66
CA SER A 51 -8.59 -10.12 -1.30
C SER A 51 -7.26 -9.69 -0.71
N GLN A 52 -6.29 -9.32 -1.56
CA GLN A 52 -5.03 -8.75 -1.10
C GLN A 52 -4.61 -7.53 -1.92
N PHE A 53 -3.91 -6.61 -1.25
CA PHE A 53 -3.15 -5.55 -1.89
C PHE A 53 -1.75 -6.09 -2.19
N LYS A 54 -1.29 -5.86 -3.42
CA LYS A 54 0.02 -6.25 -3.91
C LYS A 54 0.76 -5.00 -4.36
N VAL A 55 1.84 -4.68 -3.67
CA VAL A 55 2.69 -3.54 -4.04
C VAL A 55 3.84 -4.06 -4.91
N THR A 56 4.06 -3.42 -6.06
CA THR A 56 5.05 -3.83 -7.07
C THR A 56 5.85 -2.64 -7.57
N GLY A 57 7.06 -2.89 -8.08
CA GLY A 57 7.88 -1.84 -8.69
C GLY A 57 8.45 -0.81 -7.71
N ILE A 58 8.57 -1.17 -6.42
CA ILE A 58 9.17 -0.30 -5.40
C ILE A 58 10.65 -0.04 -5.76
N PRO A 59 11.06 1.22 -6.01
CA PRO A 59 12.45 1.53 -6.32
C PRO A 59 13.30 1.33 -5.07
N GLY A 60 14.05 0.22 -5.01
CA GLY A 60 14.84 -0.18 -3.84
C GLY A 60 14.41 -1.51 -3.21
N ALA A 61 13.29 -2.09 -3.65
CA ALA A 61 12.93 -3.45 -3.22
C ALA A 61 13.81 -4.48 -3.91
N THR A 62 14.58 -5.23 -3.12
CA THR A 62 15.52 -6.25 -3.61
C THR A 62 14.89 -7.64 -3.61
N SER A 63 13.89 -7.87 -2.76
CA SER A 63 13.20 -9.14 -2.68
C SER A 63 11.72 -8.95 -2.33
N SER A 64 10.83 -9.59 -3.09
CA SER A 64 9.42 -9.75 -2.72
C SER A 64 9.20 -11.19 -2.27
N CYS A 65 8.62 -11.40 -1.08
CA CYS A 65 8.23 -12.74 -0.66
C CYS A 65 7.21 -13.30 -1.67
N GLY A 66 7.31 -14.59 -2.03
CA GLY A 66 6.56 -15.20 -3.15
C GLY A 66 5.02 -15.10 -3.08
N CYS A 67 4.46 -14.70 -1.95
CA CYS A 67 3.04 -14.40 -1.77
C CYS A 67 2.64 -12.94 -2.07
N GLY A 68 3.60 -12.05 -2.30
CA GLY A 68 3.36 -10.62 -2.60
C GLY A 68 2.85 -9.79 -1.40
N SER A 69 2.75 -10.39 -0.21
CA SER A 69 2.26 -9.74 1.01
C SER A 69 3.37 -9.10 1.85
N SER A 70 4.64 -9.32 1.49
CA SER A 70 5.80 -8.73 2.18
C SER A 70 6.95 -8.51 1.20
N PHE A 71 7.69 -7.44 1.41
CA PHE A 71 8.81 -7.01 0.57
C PHE A 71 9.95 -6.53 1.47
N ASP A 72 11.17 -6.78 1.01
CA ASP A 72 12.41 -6.36 1.66
C ASP A 72 13.01 -5.20 0.86
N ILE A 73 13.27 -4.10 1.56
CA ILE A 73 13.89 -2.89 1.01
C ILE A 73 15.35 -2.86 1.46
N GLN A 74 16.28 -2.69 0.52
CA GLN A 74 17.68 -2.49 0.86
C GLN A 74 17.94 -0.98 0.82
N ALA A 75 17.98 -0.37 2.01
CA ALA A 75 18.34 1.03 2.23
C ALA A 75 19.86 1.25 2.10
#